data_AF-B4WPE6-F1
#
_entry.id   AF-B4WPE6-F1
#
_cell.length_a   1.000
_cell.length_b   1.000
_cell.length_c   1.000
_cell.angle_alpha   90.00
_cell.angle_beta   90.00
_cell.angle_gamma   90.00
#
_symmetry.space_group_name_H-M   'P 1'
#
loop_
_entity.id
_entity.type
_entity.pdbx_description
1 polymer ?
#
loop_
_entity_poly.entity_id
_entity_poly.type
_entity_poly.pdbx_seq_one_letter_code
_entity_poly.pdbx_strand_id
1 'polypeptide(L)' 'MSSIESNERLMIFLICVVPFAALLYCALVIGSLLSIPFVKSHSLIFGGIFALTPLVIGASLWVGPFRK' A
#
# COMPACT_ATOMS: atom_id res chain seq x y z
N MET A 1 2.73 33.01 -7.55
CA MET A 1 3.55 32.35 -6.50
C MET A 1 2.65 31.33 -5.77
N SER A 2 2.14 30.34 -6.49
CA SER A 2 1.02 29.48 -6.02
C SER A 2 1.17 27.99 -6.39
N SER A 3 1.80 27.68 -7.54
CA SER A 3 1.97 26.29 -7.96
C SER A 3 3.13 25.57 -7.27
N ILE A 4 4.16 26.30 -6.82
CA ILE A 4 5.34 25.72 -6.18
C ILE A 4 4.97 25.24 -4.77
N GLU A 5 4.39 26.11 -3.92
CA GLU A 5 3.96 25.77 -2.55
C GLU A 5 2.96 24.60 -2.49
N SER A 6 2.06 24.50 -3.48
CA SER A 6 1.12 23.37 -3.59
C SER A 6 1.83 22.05 -3.89
N ASN A 7 2.93 22.06 -4.62
CA ASN A 7 3.69 20.86 -4.98
C ASN A 7 4.50 20.35 -3.79
N GLU A 8 5.13 21.26 -3.04
CA GLU A 8 5.89 20.93 -1.81
C GLU A 8 4.96 20.33 -0.74
N ARG A 9 3.77 20.91 -0.53
CA ARG A 9 2.77 20.33 0.39
C ARG A 9 2.30 18.95 -0.06
N LEU A 10 2.05 18.75 -1.35
CA LEU A 10 1.72 17.43 -1.90
C LEU A 10 2.85 16.42 -1.72
N MET A 11 4.09 16.85 -1.97
CA MET A 11 5.28 16.01 -1.79
C MET A 11 5.44 15.58 -0.34
N ILE A 12 5.31 16.52 0.61
CA ILE A 12 5.34 16.24 2.05
C ILE A 12 4.20 15.28 2.43
N PHE A 13 2.99 15.51 1.92
CA PHE A 13 1.85 14.65 2.18
C PHE A 13 2.07 13.23 1.65
N LEU A 14 2.58 13.07 0.43
CA LEU A 14 2.90 11.76 -0.15
C LEU A 14 4.00 11.04 0.64
N ILE A 15 5.06 11.76 1.05
CA ILE A 15 6.15 11.22 1.86
C ILE A 15 5.66 10.71 3.21
N CYS A 16 4.64 11.35 3.81
CA CYS A 16 4.05 10.85 5.05
C CYS A 16 3.03 9.73 4.79
N VAL A 17 2.10 9.91 3.85
CA VAL A 17 0.97 8.99 3.68
C VAL A 17 1.39 7.64 3.12
N VAL A 18 2.34 7.60 2.18
CA VAL A 18 2.80 6.34 1.57
C VAL A 18 3.40 5.36 2.59
N PRO A 19 4.39 5.74 3.43
CA PRO A 19 4.93 4.82 4.43
C PRO A 19 3.91 4.47 5.52
N PHE A 20 3.03 5.40 5.92
CA PHE A 20 1.96 5.07 6.87
C PHE A 20 0.96 4.07 6.29
N ALA A 21 0.58 4.20 5.02
CA ALA A 21 -0.27 3.23 4.34
C ALA A 21 0.40 1.85 4.24
N ALA A 22 1.71 1.82 3.96
CA ALA A 22 2.49 0.58 3.95
C ALA A 22 2.55 -0.08 5.34
N LEU A 23 2.75 0.70 6.40
CA LEU A 23 2.75 0.20 7.78
C LEU A 23 1.39 -0.36 8.19
N LEU A 24 0.30 0.37 7.87
CA LEU A 24 -1.06 -0.10 8.12
C LEU A 24 -1.35 -1.40 7.37
N TYR A 25 -0.92 -1.49 6.11
CA TYR A 25 -1.05 -2.71 5.33
C TYR A 25 -0.34 -3.89 6.01
N CYS A 26 0.94 -3.73 6.36
CA CYS A 26 1.71 -4.76 7.06
C CYS A 26 1.07 -5.17 8.39
N ALA A 27 0.55 -4.21 9.16
CA ALA A 27 -0.14 -4.48 10.42
C ALA A 27 -1.43 -5.28 10.20
N LEU A 28 -2.21 -4.97 9.15
CA LEU A 28 -3.41 -5.74 8.79
C LEU A 28 -3.07 -7.17 8.39
N VAL A 29 -2.02 -7.37 7.58
CA VAL A 29 -1.55 -8.71 7.19
C VAL A 29 -1.18 -9.52 8.42
N ILE A 30 -0.28 -9.00 9.26
CA ILE A 30 0.18 -9.72 10.46
C ILE A 30 -0.98 -9.92 11.45
N GLY A 31 -1.80 -8.90 11.68
CA GLY A 31 -2.97 -8.98 12.57
C GLY A 31 -3.99 -10.02 12.12
N SER A 32 -4.23 -10.13 10.81
CA SER A 32 -5.11 -11.16 10.24
C SER A 32 -4.53 -12.56 10.41
N LEU A 33 -3.21 -12.72 10.26
CA LEU A 33 -2.51 -14.00 10.45
C LEU A 33 -2.57 -14.48 11.91
N LEU A 34 -2.54 -13.55 12.86
CA LEU A 34 -2.58 -13.81 14.30
C LEU A 34 -4.00 -14.04 14.82
N SER A 35 -4.98 -13.32 14.28
CA SER A 35 -6.36 -13.31 14.83
C SER A 35 -7.28 -14.31 14.16
N ILE A 36 -7.04 -14.68 12.90
CA ILE A 36 -7.97 -15.49 12.11
C ILE A 36 -7.36 -16.88 11.88
N PRO A 37 -7.90 -17.95 12.50
CA PRO A 37 -7.36 -19.30 12.35
C PRO A 37 -7.43 -19.81 10.91
N PHE A 38 -8.44 -19.39 10.14
CA PHE A 38 -8.59 -19.74 8.73
C PHE A 38 -7.44 -19.22 7.85
N VAL A 39 -6.99 -17.98 8.10
CA VAL A 39 -5.84 -17.36 7.41
C VAL A 39 -4.56 -18.11 7.76
N LYS A 40 -4.42 -18.52 9.02
CA LYS A 40 -3.29 -19.33 9.49
C LYS A 40 -3.24 -20.71 8.82
N SER A 41 -4.39 -21.36 8.66
CA SER A 41 -4.50 -22.66 7.97
C SER A 41 -4.18 -22.57 6.48
N HIS A 42 -4.48 -21.44 5.84
CA HIS A 42 -4.24 -21.20 4.40
C HIS A 42 -3.14 -20.15 4.16
N SER A 43 -2.11 -20.14 5.01
CA SER A 43 -1.08 -19.10 5.03
C SER A 43 -0.39 -18.90 3.67
N LEU A 44 -0.20 -19.97 2.88
CA LEU A 44 0.41 -19.88 1.56
C LEU A 44 -0.44 -19.09 0.56
N ILE A 45 -1.76 -19.29 0.58
CA ILE A 45 -2.71 -18.65 -0.33
C ILE A 45 -2.86 -17.18 0.07
N PHE A 46 -3.09 -16.91 1.36
CA PHE A 46 -3.22 -15.55 1.86
C PHE A 46 -1.91 -14.76 1.73
N GLY A 47 -0.76 -15.38 2.02
CA GLY A 47 0.55 -14.78 1.77
C GLY A 47 0.76 -14.41 0.31
N GLY A 48 0.34 -15.28 -0.62
CA GLY A 48 0.35 -14.99 -2.06
C GLY A 48 -0.54 -13.80 -2.43
N ILE A 49 -1.77 -13.75 -1.93
CA ILE A 49 -2.70 -12.63 -2.16
C ILE A 49 -2.11 -11.33 -1.58
N PHE A 50 -1.52 -11.39 -0.40
CA PHE A 50 -0.88 -10.24 0.23
C PHE A 50 0.42 -9.80 -0.47
N ALA A 51 1.14 -10.69 -1.14
CA ALA A 51 2.29 -10.32 -1.95
C ALA A 51 1.85 -9.69 -3.29
N LEU A 52 0.78 -10.21 -3.90
CA LEU A 52 0.24 -9.73 -5.17
C LEU A 52 -0.45 -8.36 -5.04
N THR A 53 -1.07 -8.07 -3.90
CA THR A 53 -1.80 -6.81 -3.68
C THR A 53 -0.93 -5.55 -3.91
N PRO A 54 0.21 -5.35 -3.21
CA PRO A 54 1.07 -4.19 -3.45
C PRO A 54 1.69 -4.20 -4.85
N LEU A 55 1.93 -5.38 -5.43
CA LEU A 55 2.43 -5.51 -6.81
C LEU A 55 1.41 -4.98 -7.81
N VAL A 56 0.14 -5.38 -7.70
CA VAL A 56 -0.95 -4.93 -8.56
C VAL A 56 -1.23 -3.45 -8.35
N ILE A 57 -1.21 -2.96 -7.11
CA ILE A 57 -1.36 -1.53 -6.82
C ILE A 57 -0.22 -0.73 -7.46
N GLY A 58 1.04 -1.14 -7.26
CA GLY A 58 2.19 -0.50 -7.88
C GLY A 58 2.12 -0.52 -9.41
N ALA A 59 1.76 -1.66 -10.00
CA ALA A 59 1.56 -1.79 -11.45
C ALA A 59 0.43 -0.89 -11.95
N SER A 60 -0.69 -0.79 -11.22
CA SER A 60 -1.82 0.05 -11.59
C SER A 60 -1.51 1.55 -11.49
N LEU A 61 -0.69 1.96 -10.52
CA LEU A 61 -0.19 3.33 -10.41
C LEU A 61 0.82 3.65 -11.52
N TRP A 62 1.63 2.67 -11.92
CA TRP A 62 2.62 2.81 -13.00
C TRP A 62 1.99 2.86 -14.40
N VAL A 63 0.98 2.02 -14.64
CA VAL A 63 0.26 1.91 -15.92
C VAL A 63 -0.90 2.92 -16.02
N GLY A 64 -1.39 3.42 -14.88
CA GLY A 64 -2.50 4.37 -14.78
C GLY A 64 -2.22 5.76 -15.39
N PRO A 65 -3.24 6.63 -15.45
CA PRO A 65 -3.27 7.87 -16.24
C PRO A 65 -2.25 8.96 -15.84
N PHE A 66 -1.38 8.72 -14.85
CA PHE A 66 -0.30 9.62 -14.43
C PHE A 66 0.91 9.61 -15.38
N ARG A 67 0.90 8.76 -16.42
CA ARG A 67 1.79 8.87 -17.59
C ARG A 67 1.27 9.95 -18.54
N LYS A 68 1.42 11.23 -18.17
CA LYS A 68 1.41 12.36 -19.10
C LYS A 68 2.67 13.19 -18.90
#